data_AF-A0A536SN98-F1
#
_entry.id   AF-A0A536SN98-F1
#
_cell.length_a   1.000
_cell.length_b   1.000
_cell.length_c   1.000
_cell.angle_alpha   90.00
_cell.angle_beta   90.00
_cell.angle_gamma   90.00
#
_symmetry.space_group_name_H-M   'P 1'
#
loop_
_entity.id
_entity.type
_entity.pdbx_description
1 polymer ?
#
loop_
_entity_poly.entity_id
_entity_poly.type
_entity_poly.pdbx_seq_one_letter_code
_entity_poly.pdbx_strand_id
1 'polypeptide(L)' 'MYYVVTGAAGFIGSNLVRALNERGEAQILAVDDLEHGDKFRNLASCEIADFLDKGEFRTRLAAGDFAGSIDAV' A
#
# COMPACT_ATOMS: atom_id res chain seq x y z
N MET A 1 12.19 -6.47 2.96
CA MET A 1 12.03 -5.02 2.72
C MET A 1 10.58 -4.80 2.35
N TYR A 2 9.91 -3.78 2.88
CA TYR A 2 8.51 -3.51 2.54
C TYR A 2 8.43 -2.52 1.38
N TYR A 3 7.53 -2.79 0.43
CA TYR A 3 7.08 -1.81 -0.55
C TYR A 3 5.85 -1.11 0.00
N VAL A 4 5.89 0.22 0.08
CA VAL A 4 4.71 1.01 0.43
C VAL A 4 4.09 1.56 -0.85
N VAL A 5 2.82 1.25 -1.07
CA VAL A 5 2.07 1.79 -2.22
C VAL A 5 0.93 2.67 -1.70
N THR A 6 1.05 3.98 -1.88
CA THR A 6 -0.03 4.93 -1.57
C THR A 6 -1.01 5.05 -2.73
N GLY A 7 -2.30 5.22 -2.47
CA GLY A 7 -3.32 5.13 -3.51
C GLY A 7 -3.43 3.71 -4.09
N ALA A 8 -3.11 2.68 -3.28
CA ALA A 8 -3.03 1.29 -3.69
C ALA A 8 -4.33 0.72 -4.28
N ALA A 9 -5.49 1.14 -3.77
CA ALA A 9 -6.80 0.76 -4.29
C ALA A 9 -7.24 1.62 -5.49
N GLY A 10 -6.47 2.65 -5.84
CA GLY A 10 -6.67 3.47 -7.03
C GLY A 10 -6.31 2.74 -8.34
N PHE A 11 -6.58 3.40 -9.47
CA PHE A 11 -6.32 2.83 -10.80
C PHE A 11 -4.83 2.50 -11.01
N ILE A 12 -3.94 3.46 -10.75
CA ILE A 12 -2.50 3.27 -10.96
C ILE A 12 -1.91 2.40 -9.84
N GLY A 13 -2.23 2.70 -8.58
CA GLY A 13 -1.68 1.97 -7.43
C GLY A 13 -1.93 0.47 -7.50
N SER A 14 -3.14 0.04 -7.86
CA SER A 14 -3.46 -1.40 -7.96
C SER A 14 -2.69 -2.10 -9.07
N ASN A 15 -2.39 -1.41 -10.17
CA ASN A 15 -1.51 -1.95 -11.23
C ASN A 15 -0.06 -2.06 -10.75
N LEU A 16 0.42 -1.12 -9.92
CA LEU A 16 1.76 -1.22 -9.32
C LEU A 16 1.85 -2.39 -8.35
N VAL A 17 0.84 -2.59 -7.49
CA VAL A 17 0.76 -3.75 -6.59
C VAL A 17 0.79 -5.05 -7.38
N ARG A 18 -0.04 -5.17 -8.43
CA ARG A 18 -0.04 -6.36 -9.31
C ARG A 18 1.33 -6.58 -9.95
N ALA A 19 1.96 -5.55 -10.49
CA ALA A 19 3.29 -5.66 -11.12
C ALA A 19 4.38 -6.07 -10.12
N LEU A 20 4.25 -5.68 -8.84
CA LEU A 20 5.13 -6.14 -7.76
C LEU A 20 4.86 -7.62 -7.45
N ASN A 21 3.59 -8.05 -7.33
CA ASN A 21 3.25 -9.46 -7.13
C ASN A 21 3.75 -10.36 -8.28
N GLU A 22 3.63 -9.91 -9.53
CA GLU A 22 4.14 -10.62 -10.72
C GLU A 22 5.67 -10.80 -10.69
N ARG A 23 6.39 -9.94 -9.95
CA ARG A 23 7.83 -10.05 -9.69
C ARG A 23 8.18 -10.91 -8.49
N GLY A 24 7.17 -11.45 -7.79
CA GLY A 24 7.33 -12.25 -6.57
C GLY A 24 7.37 -11.45 -5.28
N GLU A 25 7.10 -10.15 -5.32
CA GLU A 25 7.08 -9.31 -4.12
C GLU A 25 5.71 -9.38 -3.43
N ALA A 26 5.71 -9.86 -2.19
CA ALA A 26 4.51 -9.99 -1.34
C ALA A 26 4.53 -9.09 -0.10
N GLN A 27 5.69 -8.50 0.24
CA GLN A 27 5.85 -7.59 1.37
C GLN A 27 5.37 -6.18 1.02
N ILE A 28 4.08 -6.05 0.72
CA ILE A 28 3.47 -4.79 0.26
C ILE A 28 2.55 -4.24 1.35
N LEU A 29 2.84 -3.02 1.81
CA LEU A 29 1.93 -2.22 2.64
C LEU A 29 1.09 -1.33 1.71
N ALA A 30 -0.19 -1.66 1.59
CA ALA A 30 -1.14 -0.85 0.83
C ALA A 30 -1.66 0.31 1.69
N VAL A 31 -1.55 1.55 1.19
CA VAL A 31 -2.09 2.73 1.86
C VAL A 31 -3.14 3.38 0.97
N ASP A 32 -4.38 3.49 1.43
CA ASP A 32 -5.44 4.17 0.69
C ASP A 32 -6.55 4.69 1.61
N ASP A 33 -7.51 5.36 1.01
CA ASP A 33 -8.77 5.78 1.61
C ASP A 33 -9.89 4.85 1.13
N LEU A 34 -10.40 4.04 2.07
CA LEU A 34 -11.50 3.10 1.83
C LEU A 34 -12.87 3.65 2.23
N GLU A 35 -13.04 4.96 2.49
CA GLU A 35 -14.35 5.56 2.74
C GLU A 35 -15.36 5.24 1.61
N HIS A 36 -14.86 4.95 0.41
CA HIS A 36 -15.64 4.53 -0.75
C HIS A 36 -15.33 3.05 -1.10
N GLY A 37 -16.11 2.14 -0.52
CA GLY A 37 -15.86 0.69 -0.50
C GLY A 37 -15.71 0.00 -1.87
N ASP A 38 -16.15 0.63 -2.97
CA ASP A 38 -16.00 0.07 -4.32
C ASP A 38 -14.54 -0.10 -4.76
N LYS A 39 -13.63 0.74 -4.24
CA LYS A 39 -12.21 0.72 -4.64
C LYS A 39 -11.46 -0.52 -4.18
N PHE A 40 -11.92 -1.19 -3.12
CA PHE A 40 -11.30 -2.42 -2.61
C PHE A 40 -11.24 -3.53 -3.68
N ARG A 41 -12.18 -3.51 -4.63
CA ARG A 41 -12.22 -4.47 -5.75
C ARG A 41 -10.94 -4.47 -6.60
N ASN A 42 -10.23 -3.34 -6.66
CA ASN A 42 -8.99 -3.23 -7.42
C ASN A 42 -7.82 -3.99 -6.78
N LEU A 43 -7.88 -4.24 -5.47
CA LEU A 43 -6.87 -5.02 -4.72
C LEU A 43 -7.30 -6.47 -4.47
N ALA A 44 -8.54 -6.86 -4.83
CA ALA A 44 -9.08 -8.18 -4.52
C ALA A 44 -8.30 -9.35 -5.14
N SER A 45 -7.54 -9.10 -6.21
CA SER A 45 -6.66 -10.08 -6.86
C SER A 45 -5.17 -9.86 -6.58
N CYS A 46 -4.83 -8.98 -5.63
CA CYS A 46 -3.46 -8.68 -5.25
C CYS A 46 -3.10 -9.34 -3.92
N GLU A 47 -1.82 -9.68 -3.74
CA GLU A 47 -1.26 -10.10 -2.47
C GLU A 47 -0.62 -8.90 -1.78
N ILE A 48 -1.13 -8.55 -0.61
CA ILE A 48 -0.60 -7.49 0.25
C ILE A 48 -0.32 -8.06 1.64
N ALA A 49 0.73 -7.57 2.28
CA ALA A 49 1.08 -7.98 3.64
C ALA A 49 0.22 -7.28 4.68
N ASP A 50 -0.14 -6.01 4.42
CA ASP A 50 -0.98 -5.23 5.31
C ASP A 50 -1.64 -4.05 4.57
N PHE A 51 -2.67 -3.46 5.18
CA PHE A 51 -3.38 -2.28 4.71
C PHE A 51 -3.44 -1.22 5.81
N LEU A 52 -3.19 0.04 5.46
CA LEU A 52 -3.27 1.16 6.40
C LEU A 52 -4.08 2.33 5.81
N ASP A 53 -4.94 2.94 6.62
CA ASP A 53 -5.61 4.18 6.24
C ASP A 53 -4.59 5.32 6.04
N LYS A 54 -4.84 6.19 5.06
CA LYS A 54 -3.95 7.33 4.74
C LYS A 54 -3.68 8.25 5.94
N GLY A 55 -4.68 8.47 6.80
CA GLY A 55 -4.57 9.36 7.96
C GLY A 55 -3.70 8.74 9.05
N GLU A 56 -3.90 7.45 9.28
CA GLU A 56 -3.07 6.67 10.20
C GLU A 56 -1.63 6.57 9.69
N PHE A 57 -1.43 6.27 8.40
CA PHE A 57 -0.10 6.21 7.79
C PHE A 57 0.67 7.52 7.98
N ARG A 58 0.03 8.67 7.73
CA ARG A 58 0.66 10.00 7.95
C ARG A 58 1.04 10.22 9.40
N THR A 59 0.21 9.79 10.34
CA THR A 59 0.46 9.95 11.78
C THR A 59 1.66 9.11 12.21
N ARG A 60 1.69 7.83 11.83
CA ARG A 60 2.79 6.89 12.13
C ARG A 60 4.10 7.31 11.46
N LEU A 61 4.03 7.78 10.21
CA LEU A 61 5.19 8.31 9.50
C LEU A 61 5.79 9.53 10.20
N ALA A 62 4.95 10.47 10.65
CA ALA A 62 5.42 11.63 11.41
C ALA A 62 5.96 11.27 12.80
N ALA A 63 5.46 10.19 13.41
CA ALA A 63 5.97 9.66 14.68
C ALA A 63 7.31 8.92 14.54
N GLY A 64 7.74 8.62 13.31
CA GLY A 64 9.00 7.92 13.03
C GLY A 64 8.89 6.40 13.05
N ASP A 65 7.68 5.84 13.05
CA ASP A 65 7.43 4.39 13.15
C ASP A 65 8.06 3.58 12.00
N PHE A 66 8.31 4.23 10.86
CA PHE A 66 8.92 3.62 9.67
C PHE A 66 10.38 3.99 9.45
N ALA A 67 11.03 4.67 10.41
CA ALA A 67 12.41 5.12 10.27
C ALA A 67 13.35 3.95 9.97
N GLY A 68 14.09 4.03 8.86
CA GLY A 68 15.01 2.98 8.40
C GLY A 68 14.35 1.71 7.86
N SER A 69 13.02 1.68 7.76
CA SER A 69 12.25 0.52 7.27
C SER A 69 11.68 0.71 5.86
N ILE A 70 11.62 1.96 5.38
CA ILE A 70 11.07 2.32 4.07
C ILE A 70 11.98 3.34 3.37
N ASP A 71 12.17 3.15 2.08
CA ASP A 71 12.83 4.11 1.17
C ASP A 71 11.81 4.59 0.12
N ALA A 72 11.94 5.85 -0.32
CA ALA A 72 11.05 6.45 -1.31
C ALA A 72 11.77 6.64 -2.66
N VAL A 73 11.02 6.42 -3.76
CA VAL A 73 11.49 6.55 -5.16
C VAL A 73 10.60 7.53 -5.90
#